data_AF-A0A821J774-F1
#
_entry.id   AF-A0A821J774-F1
#
_cell.length_a   1.000
_cell.length_b   1.000
_cell.length_c   1.000
_cell.angle_alpha   90.00
_cell.angle_beta   90.00
_cell.angle_gamma   90.00
#
_symmetry.space_group_name_H-M   'P 1'
#
loop_
_entity.id
_entity.type
_entity.pdbx_description
1 polymer ?
#
loop_
_entity_poly.entity_id
_entity_poly.type
_entity_poly.pdbx_seq_one_letter_code
_entity_poly.pdbx_strand_id
1 'polypeptide(L)'
;MNSENVDKAISKGIPAATISISSLGSTSSQRTSIPLNASALIEYEKELNSQANVRDYLITFTNNLAITTSNSIKLQSASLAQLTQSTNQLTRTTVMLASNKCYELSLALHSMAKRIPYEDVQIASNQLIRCASNVLTAVNGPLQERTSLLNLDLSRANALPTDYDTDLEAEWSNLNLFANGNDFSIETIEKNRNIYYQKQLANEITLQTNKIISLLTSSLNIHLNIGQNSIMNRSEAFMSLETISINSLSNKQIQQIGNAQFNIPSNFNLNTNNNSTISIRSMMTPLAPFGNSKFQSNTNLSTSISLSILDKYGNEISIETNINQPIQLIIPRDPNVIIPSMIVQNVTSINSTLHNQLFYLNYINITNDLTIAVHFEIHPLNISLAYLFIYKFDQTPLLNSSTNFIDGWILFCPSNLTNESIYTYLINNQQTFGHQSLIFGLRELNSTEIIDFCSNSSYTNLPITDEGFNFTSNYELRIYTSGCYYLDSNNNWKSDGLIVGSLTNHYETECLATHLTTFAGGF
;
A
#
# COMPACT_ATOMS: atom_id res chain seq x y z
N MET A 1 19.20 -1.99 -3.99
CA MET A 1 19.12 -3.36 -3.42
C MET A 1 20.23 -4.22 -3.99
N ASN A 2 20.83 -5.11 -3.19
CA ASN A 2 21.70 -6.15 -3.74
C ASN A 2 20.82 -7.19 -4.47
N SER A 3 20.58 -6.97 -5.76
CA SER A 3 19.64 -7.77 -6.57
C SER A 3 20.09 -9.23 -6.68
N GLU A 4 21.40 -9.50 -6.67
CA GLU A 4 21.95 -10.83 -6.91
C GLU A 4 21.46 -11.89 -5.92
N ASN A 5 21.41 -11.57 -4.62
CA ASN A 5 20.97 -12.51 -3.59
C ASN A 5 19.46 -12.78 -3.68
N VAL A 6 18.69 -11.73 -3.98
CA VAL A 6 17.24 -11.81 -4.15
C VAL A 6 16.90 -12.59 -5.43
N ASP A 7 17.57 -12.30 -6.54
CA ASP A 7 17.41 -13.00 -7.81
C ASP A 7 17.78 -14.48 -7.70
N LYS A 8 18.84 -14.81 -6.95
CA LYS A 8 19.22 -16.19 -6.62
C LYS A 8 18.14 -16.89 -5.79
N ALA A 9 17.59 -16.22 -4.78
CA ALA A 9 16.48 -16.76 -3.97
C ALA A 9 15.20 -16.99 -4.81
N ILE A 10 14.84 -16.03 -5.67
CA ILE A 10 13.73 -16.15 -6.61
C ILE A 10 13.94 -17.30 -7.58
N SER A 11 15.16 -17.48 -8.11
CA SER A 11 15.51 -18.59 -9.00
C SER A 11 15.33 -19.96 -8.33
N LYS A 12 15.38 -20.01 -7.00
CA LYS A 12 15.15 -21.22 -6.19
C LYS A 12 13.70 -21.36 -5.70
N GLY A 13 12.78 -20.53 -6.17
CA GLY A 13 11.34 -20.65 -5.91
C GLY A 13 10.83 -19.87 -4.70
N ILE A 14 11.57 -18.89 -4.20
CA ILE A 14 11.09 -17.99 -3.14
C ILE A 14 10.39 -16.79 -3.78
N PRO A 15 9.11 -16.51 -3.48
CA PRO A 15 8.42 -15.35 -4.03
C PRO A 15 9.13 -14.02 -3.71
N ALA A 16 9.36 -13.17 -4.72
CA ALA A 16 10.01 -11.88 -4.53
C ALA A 16 9.24 -10.99 -3.52
N ALA A 17 7.91 -11.05 -3.53
CA ALA A 17 7.05 -10.31 -2.63
C ALA A 17 7.25 -10.65 -1.15
N THR A 18 7.77 -11.83 -0.78
CA THR A 18 7.93 -12.23 0.63
C THR A 18 9.32 -11.94 1.20
N ILE A 19 10.30 -11.65 0.34
CA ILE A 19 11.70 -11.45 0.76
C ILE A 19 12.28 -10.10 0.38
N SER A 20 11.52 -9.30 -0.37
CA SER A 20 11.96 -8.02 -0.89
C SER A 20 10.81 -7.06 -1.15
N ILE A 21 11.14 -5.78 -1.06
CA ILE A 21 10.26 -4.66 -1.38
C ILE A 21 10.78 -4.08 -2.69
N SER A 22 9.92 -3.96 -3.69
CA SER A 22 10.33 -3.50 -5.01
C SER A 22 10.68 -2.01 -4.99
N SER A 23 11.69 -1.62 -5.77
CA SER A 23 12.03 -0.20 -5.95
C SER A 23 10.93 0.55 -6.71
N LEU A 24 10.83 1.86 -6.50
CA LEU A 24 9.97 2.71 -7.30
C LEU A 24 10.33 2.62 -8.79
N GLY A 25 9.33 2.39 -9.64
CA GLY A 25 9.49 2.30 -11.09
C GLY A 25 10.02 0.97 -11.63
N SER A 26 10.20 -0.06 -10.78
CA SER A 26 10.54 -1.40 -11.29
C SER A 26 9.35 -2.06 -11.98
N THR A 27 9.64 -2.83 -13.01
CA THR A 27 8.68 -3.72 -13.67
C THR A 27 8.60 -5.07 -12.95
N SER A 28 7.51 -5.80 -13.16
CA SER A 28 7.29 -7.11 -12.53
C SER A 28 8.40 -8.11 -12.89
N SER A 29 8.94 -8.78 -11.88
CA SER A 29 9.80 -9.96 -12.04
C SER A 29 8.97 -11.23 -11.86
N GLN A 30 7.88 -11.38 -12.62
CA GLN A 30 7.03 -12.57 -12.56
C GLN A 30 7.82 -13.82 -12.99
N ARG A 31 8.07 -14.72 -12.03
CA ARG A 31 8.36 -16.12 -12.29
C ARG A 31 7.26 -16.95 -11.62
N THR A 32 6.74 -17.93 -12.35
CA THR A 32 5.67 -18.84 -11.93
C THR A 32 5.93 -19.44 -10.56
N SER A 33 4.86 -19.71 -9.80
CA SER A 33 4.87 -20.34 -8.48
C SER A 33 5.62 -21.68 -8.49
N ILE A 34 6.91 -21.65 -8.14
CA ILE A 34 7.68 -22.85 -7.85
C ILE A 34 7.41 -23.22 -6.38
N PRO A 35 7.26 -24.51 -6.03
CA PRO A 35 7.14 -24.92 -4.64
C PRO A 35 8.31 -24.39 -3.79
N LEU A 36 7.97 -23.91 -2.60
CA LEU A 36 8.89 -23.17 -1.73
C LEU A 36 10.04 -24.08 -1.27
N ASN A 37 11.26 -23.75 -1.69
CA ASN A 37 12.45 -24.52 -1.32
C ASN A 37 12.97 -24.05 0.06
N ALA A 38 12.60 -24.79 1.12
CA ALA A 38 13.01 -24.48 2.49
C ALA A 38 14.53 -24.40 2.67
N SER A 39 15.30 -25.25 1.98
CA SER A 39 16.76 -25.22 2.06
C SER A 39 17.34 -23.95 1.43
N ALA A 40 16.72 -23.44 0.36
CA ALA A 40 17.12 -22.19 -0.26
C ALA A 40 16.85 -20.98 0.64
N LEU A 41 15.74 -21.02 1.40
CA LEU A 41 15.39 -19.94 2.34
C LEU A 41 16.41 -19.85 3.48
N ILE A 42 16.82 -20.99 4.04
CA ILE A 42 17.85 -21.05 5.10
C ILE A 42 19.19 -20.49 4.60
N GLU A 43 19.60 -20.84 3.37
CA GLU A 43 20.84 -20.29 2.77
C GLU A 43 20.76 -18.77 2.59
N TYR A 44 19.62 -18.28 2.10
CA TYR A 44 19.36 -16.85 1.93
C TYR A 44 19.41 -16.09 3.26
N GLU A 45 18.75 -16.60 4.31
CA GLU A 45 18.76 -15.99 5.65
C GLU A 45 20.16 -15.97 6.26
N LYS A 46 20.96 -17.03 6.08
CA LYS A 46 22.35 -17.06 6.54
C LYS A 46 23.18 -15.95 5.89
N GLU A 47 23.00 -15.75 4.59
CA GLU A 47 23.71 -14.71 3.85
C GLU A 47 23.27 -13.31 4.28
N LEU A 48 21.96 -13.07 4.45
CA LEU A 48 21.43 -11.81 4.96
C LEU A 48 22.04 -11.44 6.31
N ASN A 49 22.06 -12.39 7.24
CA ASN A 49 22.62 -12.16 8.58
C ASN A 49 24.12 -11.85 8.54
N SER A 50 24.89 -12.52 7.66
CA SER A 50 26.32 -12.19 7.49
C SER A 50 26.51 -10.76 6.97
N GLN A 51 25.67 -10.32 6.03
CA GLN A 51 25.72 -8.98 5.46
C GLN A 51 25.25 -7.90 6.43
N ALA A 52 24.30 -8.24 7.31
CA ALA A 52 23.84 -7.35 8.36
C ALA A 52 24.95 -7.04 9.38
N ASN A 53 25.74 -8.04 9.77
CA ASN A 53 26.88 -7.83 10.68
C ASN A 53 27.91 -6.83 10.14
N VAL A 54 28.20 -6.88 8.83
CA VAL A 54 29.12 -5.92 8.19
C VAL A 54 28.54 -4.51 8.22
N ARG A 55 27.23 -4.35 7.98
CA ARG A 55 26.55 -3.05 8.03
C ARG A 55 26.48 -2.47 9.44
N ASP A 56 26.27 -3.31 10.45
CA ASP A 56 26.31 -2.94 11.87
C ASP A 56 27.61 -2.20 12.20
N TYR A 57 28.75 -2.73 11.75
CA TYR A 57 30.06 -2.10 11.92
C TYR A 57 30.21 -0.78 11.14
N LEU A 58 29.88 -0.76 9.85
CA LEU A 58 30.10 0.41 8.97
C LEU A 58 29.20 1.60 9.33
N ILE A 59 27.94 1.35 9.68
CA ILE A 59 26.99 2.41 10.08
C ILE A 59 27.41 3.00 11.44
N THR A 60 27.83 2.16 12.37
CA THR A 60 28.37 2.60 13.67
C THR A 60 29.57 3.53 13.50
N PHE A 61 30.50 3.19 12.60
CA PHE A 61 31.64 4.06 12.28
C PHE A 61 31.19 5.42 11.73
N THR A 62 30.24 5.43 10.80
CA THR A 62 29.74 6.65 10.15
C THR A 62 29.07 7.60 11.16
N ASN A 63 28.44 7.04 12.20
CA ASN A 63 27.78 7.82 13.24
C ASN A 63 28.75 8.74 14.02
N ASN A 64 30.01 8.30 14.18
CA ASN A 64 31.03 9.02 14.95
C ASN A 64 31.74 10.14 14.16
N LEU A 65 31.39 10.35 12.88
CA LEU A 65 32.01 11.38 12.06
C LEU A 65 31.48 12.79 12.40
N ALA A 66 32.39 13.75 12.54
CA ALA A 66 32.03 15.14 12.83
C ALA A 66 31.38 15.83 11.62
N ILE A 67 30.39 16.69 11.87
CA ILE A 67 29.69 17.47 10.85
C ILE A 67 30.19 18.91 10.92
N THR A 68 31.04 19.32 9.98
CA THR A 68 31.75 20.61 10.03
C THR A 68 31.45 21.53 8.86
N THR A 69 31.08 20.98 7.70
CA THR A 69 30.92 21.72 6.44
C THR A 69 29.81 21.12 5.55
N SER A 70 29.36 21.85 4.53
CA SER A 70 28.42 21.31 3.53
C SER A 70 28.97 20.06 2.82
N ASN A 71 30.27 20.02 2.55
CA ASN A 71 30.93 18.84 1.98
C ASN A 71 30.90 17.64 2.92
N SER A 72 31.08 17.86 4.23
CA SER A 72 30.93 16.77 5.22
C SER A 72 29.51 16.22 5.23
N ILE A 73 28.48 17.09 5.08
CA ILE A 73 27.08 16.67 5.00
C ILE A 73 26.83 15.84 3.75
N LYS A 74 27.27 16.31 2.57
CA LYS A 74 27.12 15.58 1.30
C LYS A 74 27.79 14.21 1.35
N LEU A 75 29.01 14.12 1.87
CA LEU A 75 29.75 12.85 1.93
C LEU A 75 29.09 11.87 2.90
N GLN A 76 28.76 12.31 4.12
CA GLN A 76 28.15 11.43 5.12
C GLN A 76 26.74 10.99 4.72
N SER A 77 25.92 11.90 4.17
CA SER A 77 24.58 11.55 3.69
C SER A 77 24.63 10.56 2.51
N ALA A 78 25.55 10.74 1.56
CA ALA A 78 25.75 9.80 0.46
C ALA A 78 26.18 8.41 0.97
N SER A 79 27.13 8.37 1.91
CA SER A 79 27.56 7.11 2.54
C SER A 79 26.41 6.42 3.27
N LEU A 80 25.62 7.14 4.07
CA LEU A 80 24.46 6.58 4.77
C LEU A 80 23.39 6.09 3.79
N ALA A 81 23.07 6.86 2.75
CA ALA A 81 22.11 6.44 1.72
C ALA A 81 22.55 5.13 1.05
N GLN A 82 23.86 4.96 0.82
CA GLN A 82 24.41 3.74 0.24
C GLN A 82 24.41 2.56 1.22
N LEU A 83 24.83 2.77 2.46
CA LEU A 83 24.88 1.73 3.49
C LEU A 83 23.48 1.21 3.84
N THR A 84 22.47 2.08 3.81
CA THR A 84 21.07 1.75 4.11
C THR A 84 20.30 1.18 2.92
N GLN A 85 20.86 1.16 1.71
CA GLN A 85 20.15 0.77 0.49
C GLN A 85 19.64 -0.69 0.49
N SER A 86 20.31 -1.58 1.22
CA SER A 86 19.84 -2.96 1.42
C SER A 86 18.99 -3.03 2.69
N THR A 87 17.73 -2.66 2.57
CA THR A 87 16.79 -2.49 3.71
C THR A 87 16.58 -3.78 4.50
N ASN A 88 16.61 -4.94 3.85
CA ASN A 88 16.52 -6.27 4.46
C ASN A 88 17.80 -6.74 5.19
N GLN A 89 18.84 -5.92 5.24
CA GLN A 89 20.13 -6.21 5.88
C GLN A 89 20.45 -5.21 7.00
N LEU A 90 19.46 -4.45 7.46
CA LEU A 90 19.60 -3.48 8.55
C LEU A 90 18.97 -4.04 9.81
N THR A 91 19.78 -4.16 10.85
CA THR A 91 19.35 -4.48 12.22
C THR A 91 18.62 -3.28 12.84
N ARG A 92 17.79 -3.50 13.87
CA ARG A 92 17.17 -2.39 14.62
C ARG A 92 18.17 -1.35 15.09
N THR A 93 19.32 -1.80 15.59
CA THR A 93 20.40 -0.91 16.02
C THR A 93 20.92 -0.04 14.88
N THR A 94 21.18 -0.62 13.70
CA THR A 94 21.60 0.16 12.53
C THR A 94 20.55 1.12 12.02
N VAL A 95 19.28 0.71 12.02
CA VAL A 95 18.14 1.56 11.65
C VAL A 95 18.10 2.79 12.55
N MET A 96 18.17 2.59 13.87
CA MET A 96 18.20 3.68 14.86
C MET A 96 19.40 4.61 14.66
N LEU A 97 20.62 4.05 14.56
CA LEU A 97 21.84 4.85 14.38
C LEU A 97 21.81 5.66 13.07
N ALA A 98 21.42 5.02 11.96
CA ALA A 98 21.32 5.69 10.67
C ALA A 98 20.24 6.80 10.69
N SER A 99 19.09 6.55 11.33
CA SER A 99 18.02 7.55 11.50
C SER A 99 18.52 8.77 12.26
N ASN A 100 19.18 8.54 13.40
CA ASN A 100 19.74 9.61 14.24
C ASN A 100 20.77 10.43 13.46
N LYS A 101 21.70 9.77 12.76
CA LYS A 101 22.69 10.49 11.97
C LYS A 101 22.08 11.26 10.80
N CYS A 102 21.09 10.67 10.13
CA CYS A 102 20.34 11.33 9.06
C CYS A 102 19.63 12.59 9.57
N TYR A 103 19.03 12.51 10.76
CA TYR A 103 18.40 13.65 11.41
C TYR A 103 19.41 14.75 11.79
N GLU A 104 20.54 14.40 12.40
CA GLU A 104 21.62 15.36 12.71
C GLU A 104 22.13 16.09 11.46
N LEU A 105 22.37 15.35 10.38
CA LEU A 105 22.80 15.91 9.10
C LEU A 105 21.74 16.83 8.49
N SER A 106 20.46 16.50 8.65
CA SER A 106 19.34 17.33 8.19
C SER A 106 19.22 18.63 8.98
N LEU A 107 19.41 18.59 10.30
CA LEU A 107 19.48 19.78 11.15
C LEU A 107 20.66 20.69 10.74
N ALA A 108 21.84 20.09 10.56
CA ALA A 108 23.02 20.82 10.12
C ALA A 108 22.80 21.47 8.75
N LEU A 109 22.23 20.74 7.78
CA LEU A 109 21.91 21.26 6.46
C LEU A 109 20.93 22.43 6.54
N HIS A 110 19.85 22.28 7.31
CA HIS A 110 18.86 23.32 7.50
C HIS A 110 19.47 24.61 8.07
N SER A 111 20.36 24.49 9.06
CA SER A 111 21.07 25.63 9.65
C SER A 111 21.98 26.37 8.66
N MET A 112 22.51 25.66 7.65
CA MET A 112 23.44 26.19 6.64
C MET A 112 22.75 26.57 5.33
N ALA A 113 21.50 26.18 5.11
CA ALA A 113 20.81 26.24 3.81
C ALA A 113 20.83 27.63 3.17
N LYS A 114 20.74 28.72 3.96
CA LYS A 114 20.79 30.11 3.46
C LYS A 114 22.18 30.57 3.02
N ARG A 115 23.24 29.86 3.43
CA ARG A 115 24.65 30.26 3.26
C ARG A 115 25.39 29.42 2.22
N ILE A 116 24.73 28.40 1.66
CA ILE A 116 25.33 27.48 0.70
C ILE A 116 24.52 27.49 -0.60
N PRO A 117 25.13 27.12 -1.75
CA PRO A 117 24.44 27.06 -3.03
C PRO A 117 23.27 26.08 -3.01
N TYR A 118 22.26 26.35 -3.83
CA TYR A 118 21.09 25.47 -3.98
C TYR A 118 21.49 24.04 -4.39
N GLU A 119 22.49 23.90 -5.26
CA GLU A 119 22.97 22.60 -5.74
C GLU A 119 23.49 21.73 -4.58
N ASP A 120 24.18 22.34 -3.62
CA ASP A 120 24.67 21.66 -2.42
C ASP A 120 23.51 21.22 -1.53
N VAL A 121 22.48 22.07 -1.36
CA VAL A 121 21.26 21.73 -0.62
C VAL A 121 20.52 20.59 -1.30
N GLN A 122 20.38 20.64 -2.63
CA GLN A 122 19.67 19.63 -3.40
C GLN A 122 20.38 18.28 -3.34
N ILE A 123 21.71 18.25 -3.52
CA ILE A 123 22.49 17.00 -3.43
C ILE A 123 22.35 16.38 -2.04
N ALA A 124 22.56 17.16 -0.98
CA ALA A 124 22.46 16.67 0.40
C ALA A 124 21.03 16.20 0.73
N SER A 125 20.01 16.98 0.37
CA SER A 125 18.60 16.64 0.60
C SER A 125 18.22 15.34 -0.09
N ASN A 126 18.64 15.16 -1.35
CA ASN A 126 18.38 13.92 -2.08
C ASN A 126 18.94 12.69 -1.35
N GLN A 127 20.16 12.75 -0.83
CA GLN A 127 20.75 11.62 -0.11
C GLN A 127 20.09 11.38 1.25
N LEU A 128 19.74 12.46 1.97
CA LEU A 128 19.08 12.35 3.28
C LEU A 128 17.66 11.79 3.15
N ILE A 129 16.90 12.17 2.12
CA ILE A 129 15.58 11.56 1.83
C ILE A 129 15.72 10.07 1.49
N ARG A 130 16.74 9.68 0.70
CA ARG A 130 17.02 8.24 0.44
C ARG A 130 17.29 7.50 1.74
N CYS A 131 18.16 8.05 2.60
CA CYS A 131 18.47 7.44 3.88
C CYS A 131 17.21 7.30 4.75
N ALA A 132 16.41 8.35 4.87
CA ALA A 132 15.16 8.31 5.63
C ALA A 132 14.18 7.27 5.09
N SER A 133 13.98 7.21 3.76
CA SER A 133 13.12 6.21 3.13
C SER A 133 13.64 4.78 3.32
N ASN A 134 14.95 4.56 3.21
CA ASN A 134 15.57 3.26 3.41
C ASN A 134 15.36 2.75 4.85
N VAL A 135 15.60 3.62 5.83
CA VAL A 135 15.45 3.30 7.26
C VAL A 135 13.97 3.02 7.59
N LEU A 136 13.05 3.84 7.05
CA LEU A 136 11.60 3.61 7.19
C LEU A 136 11.17 2.28 6.54
N THR A 137 11.68 1.98 5.35
CA THR A 137 11.38 0.72 4.66
C THR A 137 11.95 -0.49 5.42
N ALA A 138 13.17 -0.38 5.94
CA ALA A 138 13.84 -1.44 6.70
C ALA A 138 13.13 -1.78 8.01
N VAL A 139 12.61 -0.78 8.72
CA VAL A 139 11.91 -1.04 9.99
C VAL A 139 10.51 -1.62 9.76
N ASN A 140 9.83 -1.22 8.67
CA ASN A 140 8.47 -1.66 8.36
C ASN A 140 8.40 -3.00 7.62
N GLY A 141 9.41 -3.34 6.80
CA GLY A 141 9.45 -4.56 6.00
C GLY A 141 9.17 -5.84 6.81
N PRO A 142 9.85 -6.06 7.96
CA PRO A 142 9.60 -7.24 8.79
C PRO A 142 8.21 -7.26 9.43
N LEU A 143 7.66 -6.10 9.80
CA LEU A 143 6.33 -5.99 10.41
C LEU A 143 5.21 -6.29 9.41
N GLN A 144 5.50 -6.19 8.11
CA GLN A 144 4.57 -6.41 7.01
C GLN A 144 4.86 -7.72 6.25
N GLU A 145 5.73 -8.57 6.81
CA GLU A 145 6.11 -9.87 6.24
C GLU A 145 6.70 -9.77 4.81
N ARG A 146 7.30 -8.62 4.49
CA ARG A 146 7.96 -8.37 3.20
C ARG A 146 9.45 -8.70 3.24
N THR A 147 10.02 -8.82 4.44
CA THR A 147 11.44 -9.16 4.68
C THR A 147 11.59 -9.99 5.94
N SER A 148 12.56 -10.91 5.99
CA SER A 148 12.82 -11.71 7.20
C SER A 148 13.34 -10.85 8.37
N LEU A 149 13.00 -11.26 9.59
CA LEU A 149 13.65 -10.77 10.81
C LEU A 149 15.10 -11.27 10.88
N LEU A 150 16.02 -10.40 11.31
CA LEU A 150 17.43 -10.77 11.44
C LEU A 150 17.68 -11.51 12.77
N ASN A 151 18.57 -12.51 12.74
CA ASN A 151 18.92 -13.32 13.90
C ASN A 151 19.59 -12.49 14.99
N LEU A 152 20.38 -11.49 14.60
CA LEU A 152 21.02 -10.59 15.57
C LEU A 152 19.97 -9.80 16.36
N ASP A 153 18.92 -9.34 15.69
CA ASP A 153 17.79 -8.65 16.32
C ASP A 153 16.97 -9.58 17.22
N LEU A 154 16.75 -10.83 16.79
CA LEU A 154 16.10 -11.85 17.61
C LEU A 154 16.92 -12.15 18.88
N SER A 155 18.24 -12.31 18.75
CA SER A 155 19.13 -12.55 19.88
C SER A 155 19.18 -11.37 20.85
N ARG A 156 19.25 -10.13 20.34
CA ARG A 156 19.26 -8.90 21.14
C ARG A 156 17.93 -8.69 21.88
N ALA A 157 16.78 -8.98 21.26
CA ALA A 157 15.47 -8.88 21.91
C ALA A 157 15.30 -9.85 23.09
N ASN A 158 15.96 -11.00 23.03
CA ASN A 158 15.83 -12.07 24.02
C ASN A 158 17.01 -12.15 25.00
N ALA A 159 18.02 -11.30 24.83
CA ALA A 159 19.06 -11.10 25.84
C ALA A 159 18.46 -10.47 27.10
N LEU A 160 19.00 -10.85 28.27
CA LEU A 160 18.64 -10.20 29.52
C LEU A 160 19.04 -8.73 29.48
N PRO A 161 18.19 -7.80 29.96
CA PRO A 161 18.56 -6.40 30.10
C PRO A 161 19.87 -6.28 30.90
N THR A 162 20.84 -5.55 30.37
CA THR A 162 22.16 -5.37 31.02
C THR A 162 22.15 -4.27 32.08
N ASP A 163 21.19 -3.34 31.97
CA ASP A 163 21.02 -2.24 32.90
C ASP A 163 19.92 -2.58 33.89
N TYR A 164 20.18 -2.33 35.18
CA TYR A 164 19.21 -2.53 36.25
C TYR A 164 18.16 -1.41 36.19
N ASP A 165 17.20 -1.58 35.29
CA ASP A 165 16.03 -0.74 35.12
C ASP A 165 14.80 -1.59 35.43
N THR A 166 14.17 -1.28 36.57
CA THR A 166 13.03 -2.02 37.11
C THR A 166 11.83 -2.01 36.16
N ASP A 167 11.70 -0.98 35.33
CA ASP A 167 10.60 -0.86 34.39
C ASP A 167 10.83 -1.77 33.17
N LEU A 168 12.07 -1.82 32.67
CA LEU A 168 12.48 -2.74 31.59
C LEU A 168 12.40 -4.22 32.02
N GLU A 169 12.80 -4.55 33.26
CA GLU A 169 12.68 -5.91 33.78
C GLU A 169 11.21 -6.33 33.96
N ALA A 170 10.36 -5.42 34.44
CA ALA A 170 8.93 -5.67 34.60
C ALA A 170 8.24 -5.89 33.24
N GLU A 171 8.60 -5.11 32.22
CA GLU A 171 8.10 -5.28 30.86
C GLU A 171 8.60 -6.59 30.23
N TRP A 172 9.90 -6.89 30.36
CA TRP A 172 10.52 -8.08 29.78
C TRP A 172 9.98 -9.39 30.38
N SER A 173 9.68 -9.38 31.69
CA SER A 173 9.13 -10.52 32.43
C SER A 173 7.62 -10.72 32.24
N ASN A 174 6.92 -9.77 31.63
CA ASN A 174 5.48 -9.87 31.39
C ASN A 174 5.16 -10.71 30.15
N LEU A 175 5.07 -12.03 30.34
CA LEU A 175 4.79 -13.01 29.27
C LEU A 175 3.46 -12.73 28.55
N ASN A 176 2.48 -12.09 29.19
CA ASN A 176 1.20 -11.77 28.56
C ASN A 176 1.34 -10.70 27.47
N LEU A 177 2.40 -9.88 27.49
CA LEU A 177 2.69 -8.93 26.41
C LEU A 177 3.11 -9.63 25.12
N PHE A 178 3.68 -10.83 25.25
CA PHE A 178 4.32 -11.56 24.15
C PHE A 178 3.59 -12.86 23.78
N ALA A 179 2.58 -13.28 24.54
CA ALA A 179 1.75 -14.42 24.18
C ALA A 179 0.82 -14.09 23.00
N ASN A 180 0.46 -15.09 22.19
CA ASN A 180 -0.55 -14.95 21.15
C ASN A 180 -1.83 -15.69 21.55
N GLY A 181 -2.80 -14.96 22.09
CA GLY A 181 -3.99 -15.56 22.68
C GLY A 181 -3.62 -16.47 23.85
N ASN A 182 -3.82 -17.77 23.68
CA ASN A 182 -3.49 -18.78 24.69
C ASN A 182 -2.15 -19.50 24.42
N ASP A 183 -1.39 -19.10 23.40
CA ASP A 183 -0.09 -19.69 23.09
C ASP A 183 1.04 -18.97 23.85
N PHE A 184 1.62 -19.69 24.82
CA PHE A 184 2.75 -19.28 25.66
C PHE A 184 4.02 -20.10 25.36
N SER A 185 4.11 -20.72 24.18
CA SER A 185 5.34 -21.40 23.77
C SER A 185 6.52 -20.42 23.71
N ILE A 186 7.72 -20.92 24.04
CA ILE A 186 8.95 -20.10 24.05
C ILE A 186 9.17 -19.47 22.66
N GLU A 187 8.97 -20.25 21.59
CA GLU A 187 9.11 -19.77 20.21
C GLU A 187 8.17 -18.58 19.91
N THR A 188 6.91 -18.67 20.31
CA THR A 188 5.94 -17.58 20.15
C THR A 188 6.34 -16.35 20.95
N ILE A 189 6.78 -16.52 22.20
CA ILE A 189 7.21 -15.41 23.07
C ILE A 189 8.44 -14.71 22.51
N GLU A 190 9.48 -15.46 22.12
CA GLU A 190 10.72 -14.90 21.59
C GLU A 190 10.49 -14.13 20.28
N LYS A 191 9.65 -14.68 19.38
CA LYS A 191 9.26 -14.03 18.13
C LYS A 191 8.45 -12.77 18.38
N ASN A 192 7.44 -12.83 19.25
CA ASN A 192 6.56 -11.70 19.52
C ASN A 192 7.28 -10.58 20.28
N ARG A 193 8.22 -10.90 21.16
CA ARG A 193 9.10 -9.90 21.80
C ARG A 193 9.94 -9.15 20.76
N ASN A 194 10.46 -9.87 19.77
CA ASN A 194 11.20 -9.25 18.66
C ASN A 194 10.31 -8.30 17.84
N ILE A 195 9.08 -8.74 17.50
CA ILE A 195 8.08 -7.94 16.78
C ILE A 195 7.67 -6.71 17.61
N TYR A 196 7.55 -6.86 18.92
CA TYR A 196 7.19 -5.78 19.84
C TYR A 196 8.20 -4.62 19.78
N TYR A 197 9.49 -4.91 19.97
CA TYR A 197 10.54 -3.90 19.87
C TYR A 197 10.67 -3.33 18.44
N GLN A 198 10.42 -4.16 17.42
CA GLN A 198 10.37 -3.69 16.03
C GLN A 198 9.25 -2.66 15.83
N LYS A 199 8.07 -2.87 16.41
CA LYS A 199 6.93 -1.95 16.33
C LYS A 199 7.21 -0.63 17.06
N GLN A 200 7.82 -0.68 18.25
CA GLN A 200 8.22 0.53 18.97
C GLN A 200 9.19 1.38 18.13
N LEU A 201 10.24 0.76 17.59
CA LEU A 201 11.19 1.45 16.73
C LEU A 201 10.52 2.01 15.46
N ALA A 202 9.60 1.27 14.84
CA ALA A 202 8.89 1.75 13.65
C ALA A 202 8.13 3.06 13.88
N ASN A 203 7.49 3.20 15.04
CA ASN A 203 6.80 4.43 15.42
C ASN A 203 7.77 5.61 15.59
N GLU A 204 8.89 5.40 16.28
CA GLU A 204 9.91 6.42 16.48
C GLU A 204 10.52 6.88 15.14
N ILE A 205 10.90 5.92 14.29
CA ILE A 205 11.48 6.18 12.97
C ILE A 205 10.50 6.92 12.06
N THR A 206 9.21 6.60 12.12
CA THR A 206 8.16 7.31 11.36
C THR A 206 8.10 8.79 11.76
N LEU A 207 8.06 9.07 13.06
CA LEU A 207 8.06 10.45 13.58
C LEU A 207 9.34 11.22 13.20
N GLN A 208 10.50 10.56 13.32
CA GLN A 208 11.78 11.17 12.98
C GLN A 208 11.92 11.43 11.47
N THR A 209 11.42 10.51 10.63
CA THR A 209 11.39 10.67 9.17
C THR A 209 10.54 11.87 8.77
N ASN A 210 9.37 12.07 9.39
CA ASN A 210 8.54 13.25 9.14
C ASN A 210 9.27 14.56 9.50
N LYS A 211 10.03 14.57 10.60
CA LYS A 211 10.88 15.73 10.97
C LYS A 211 11.99 15.97 9.96
N ILE A 212 12.68 14.91 9.50
CA ILE A 212 13.71 15.00 8.45
C ILE A 212 13.11 15.61 7.19
N ILE A 213 11.99 15.08 6.69
CA ILE A 213 11.33 15.57 5.47
C ILE A 213 10.94 17.04 5.64
N SER A 214 10.41 17.44 6.80
CA SER A 214 10.05 18.83 7.08
C SER A 214 11.26 19.78 7.04
N LEU A 215 12.37 19.41 7.67
CA LEU A 215 13.62 20.18 7.65
C LEU A 215 14.19 20.31 6.23
N LEU A 216 14.21 19.23 5.46
CA LEU A 216 14.71 19.22 4.09
C LEU A 216 13.80 20.01 3.14
N THR A 217 12.49 19.86 3.28
CA THR A 217 11.50 20.67 2.55
C THR A 217 11.74 22.15 2.78
N SER A 218 11.88 22.55 4.05
CA SER A 218 12.14 23.94 4.42
C SER A 218 13.48 24.44 3.86
N SER A 219 14.50 23.58 3.85
CA SER A 219 15.82 23.90 3.31
C SER A 219 15.80 24.13 1.80
N LEU A 220 15.06 23.28 1.05
CA LEU A 220 14.87 23.42 -0.38
C LEU A 220 14.01 24.64 -0.73
N ASN A 221 12.93 24.87 0.02
CA ASN A 221 11.97 25.94 -0.27
C ASN A 221 12.58 27.34 -0.20
N ILE A 222 13.63 27.54 0.61
CA ILE A 222 14.40 28.80 0.69
C ILE A 222 14.94 29.23 -0.69
N HIS A 223 15.22 28.27 -1.57
CA HIS A 223 15.86 28.50 -2.87
C HIS A 223 14.87 28.47 -4.04
N LEU A 224 13.60 28.13 -3.82
CA LEU A 224 12.59 27.99 -4.87
C LEU A 224 11.76 29.27 -5.02
N ASN A 225 11.76 29.83 -6.23
CA ASN A 225 10.87 30.91 -6.62
C ASN A 225 9.57 30.37 -7.25
N ILE A 226 8.59 31.25 -7.46
CA ILE A 226 7.34 30.93 -8.15
C ILE A 226 7.65 30.37 -9.56
N GLY A 227 7.08 29.22 -9.89
CA GLY A 227 7.27 28.51 -11.15
C GLY A 227 8.51 27.60 -11.18
N GLN A 228 9.32 27.58 -10.11
CA GLN A 228 10.44 26.65 -9.98
C GLN A 228 10.02 25.37 -9.24
N ASN A 229 10.65 24.26 -9.60
CA ASN A 229 10.49 22.99 -8.92
C ASN A 229 11.85 22.36 -8.56
N SER A 230 11.79 21.46 -7.59
CA SER A 230 12.85 20.54 -7.25
C SER A 230 12.28 19.12 -7.33
N ILE A 231 12.93 18.25 -8.10
CA ILE A 231 12.49 16.86 -8.25
C ILE A 231 13.63 15.95 -7.85
N MET A 232 13.31 15.04 -6.94
CA MET A 232 14.07 13.88 -6.56
C MET A 232 13.36 12.65 -7.10
N ASN A 233 13.97 12.01 -8.10
CA ASN A 233 13.48 10.76 -8.67
C ASN A 233 14.53 9.67 -8.47
N ARG A 234 14.30 8.79 -7.48
CA ARG A 234 15.18 7.68 -7.12
C ARG A 234 14.36 6.43 -6.85
N SER A 235 15.01 5.27 -6.96
CA SER A 235 14.41 3.96 -6.69
C SER A 235 13.89 3.81 -5.26
N GLU A 236 14.50 4.51 -4.29
CA GLU A 236 14.14 4.36 -2.88
C GLU A 236 13.08 5.39 -2.43
N ALA A 237 12.94 6.51 -3.13
CA ALA A 237 11.96 7.55 -2.83
C ALA A 237 11.82 8.52 -4.01
N PHE A 238 10.60 9.02 -4.18
CA PHE A 238 10.31 10.18 -5.02
C PHE A 238 9.87 11.35 -4.14
N MET A 239 10.35 12.55 -4.47
CA MET A 239 9.86 13.79 -3.90
C MET A 239 9.87 14.87 -4.96
N SER A 240 8.79 15.62 -5.08
CA SER A 240 8.75 16.87 -5.83
C SER A 240 8.30 17.99 -4.91
N LEU A 241 8.92 19.15 -5.08
CA LEU A 241 8.57 20.39 -4.41
C LEU A 241 8.46 21.49 -5.47
N GLU A 242 7.29 22.12 -5.58
CA GLU A 242 7.03 23.17 -6.57
C GLU A 242 6.37 24.36 -5.90
N THR A 243 6.85 25.57 -6.16
CA THR A 243 6.24 26.79 -5.64
C THR A 243 5.39 27.43 -6.73
N ILE A 244 4.08 27.58 -6.50
CA ILE A 244 3.13 28.12 -7.48
C ILE A 244 2.26 29.23 -6.90
N SER A 245 1.55 29.93 -7.79
CA SER A 245 0.38 30.72 -7.40
C SER A 245 -0.77 29.79 -7.05
N ILE A 246 -1.53 30.14 -6.02
CA ILE A 246 -2.71 29.39 -5.57
C ILE A 246 -3.76 29.16 -6.67
N ASN A 247 -3.90 30.12 -7.59
CA ASN A 247 -4.85 30.05 -8.69
C ASN A 247 -4.52 28.93 -9.70
N SER A 248 -3.27 28.45 -9.70
CA SER A 248 -2.79 27.37 -10.58
C SER A 248 -3.00 25.97 -10.01
N LEU A 249 -3.65 25.84 -8.84
CA LEU A 249 -3.91 24.56 -8.19
C LEU A 249 -5.17 23.85 -8.72
N SER A 250 -6.18 24.62 -9.15
CA SER A 250 -7.41 24.10 -9.74
C SER A 250 -7.09 23.25 -10.98
N ASN A 251 -7.69 22.06 -11.08
CA ASN A 251 -7.46 21.08 -12.16
C ASN A 251 -6.01 20.64 -12.33
N LYS A 252 -5.15 20.82 -11.32
CA LYS A 252 -3.76 20.41 -11.42
C LYS A 252 -3.64 18.90 -11.32
N GLN A 253 -2.98 18.31 -12.31
CA GLN A 253 -2.52 16.92 -12.26
C GLN A 253 -1.06 16.89 -11.82
N ILE A 254 -0.76 16.04 -10.84
CA ILE A 254 0.59 15.83 -10.31
C ILE A 254 0.93 14.37 -10.54
N GLN A 255 1.83 14.11 -11.50
CA GLN A 255 2.31 12.77 -11.81
C GLN A 255 3.57 12.45 -11.01
N GLN A 256 3.64 11.21 -10.53
CA GLN A 256 4.78 10.63 -9.84
C GLN A 256 5.31 9.41 -10.62
N ILE A 257 6.18 8.62 -9.99
CA ILE A 257 6.74 7.40 -10.60
C ILE A 257 5.69 6.27 -10.59
N GLY A 258 5.69 5.41 -11.61
CA GLY A 258 4.95 4.15 -11.58
C GLY A 258 3.44 4.30 -11.65
N ASN A 259 2.93 5.23 -12.46
CA ASN A 259 1.50 5.58 -12.62
C ASN A 259 0.84 6.29 -11.42
N ALA A 260 1.56 6.50 -10.32
CA ALA A 260 1.03 7.29 -9.21
C ALA A 260 0.68 8.72 -9.67
N GLN A 261 -0.52 9.18 -9.32
CA GLN A 261 -0.99 10.51 -9.68
C GLN A 261 -1.95 11.09 -8.64
N PHE A 262 -1.96 12.42 -8.56
CA PHE A 262 -2.99 13.20 -7.87
C PHE A 262 -3.66 14.13 -8.88
N ASN A 263 -4.99 14.11 -8.92
CA ASN A 263 -5.82 15.00 -9.73
C ASN A 263 -6.65 15.88 -8.81
N ILE A 264 -6.30 17.17 -8.76
CA ILE A 264 -7.02 18.17 -7.97
C ILE A 264 -8.28 18.61 -8.74
N PRO A 265 -9.47 18.68 -8.11
CA PRO A 265 -10.70 19.08 -8.79
C PRO A 265 -10.69 20.56 -9.24
N SER A 266 -11.62 20.89 -10.14
CA SER A 266 -11.76 22.24 -10.72
C SER A 266 -12.19 23.31 -9.71
N ASN A 267 -13.13 22.99 -8.83
CA ASN A 267 -13.68 23.95 -7.87
C ASN A 267 -12.99 23.83 -6.51
N PHE A 268 -11.66 23.89 -6.53
CA PHE A 268 -10.85 23.82 -5.33
C PHE A 268 -10.78 25.19 -4.65
N ASN A 269 -11.38 25.33 -3.47
CA ASN A 269 -11.43 26.59 -2.75
C ASN A 269 -10.58 26.52 -1.49
N LEU A 270 -9.47 27.27 -1.48
CA LEU A 270 -8.65 27.44 -0.29
C LEU A 270 -9.11 28.70 0.44
N ASN A 271 -9.32 28.60 1.76
CA ASN A 271 -9.59 29.74 2.64
C ASN A 271 -8.34 30.62 2.85
N THR A 272 -7.63 30.96 1.78
CA THR A 272 -6.45 31.81 1.84
C THR A 272 -6.54 32.90 0.77
N ASN A 273 -6.00 34.08 1.06
CA ASN A 273 -6.07 35.23 0.16
C ASN A 273 -5.55 34.89 -1.26
N ASN A 274 -6.32 35.23 -2.30
CA ASN A 274 -6.08 34.91 -3.72
C ASN A 274 -4.71 35.30 -4.32
N ASN A 275 -3.85 36.01 -3.57
CA ASN A 275 -2.51 36.44 -3.99
C ASN A 275 -1.38 35.68 -3.26
N SER A 276 -1.68 34.61 -2.54
CA SER A 276 -0.66 33.82 -1.83
C SER A 276 0.10 32.89 -2.79
N THR A 277 1.41 32.79 -2.54
CA THR A 277 2.25 31.71 -3.08
C THR A 277 2.15 30.51 -2.16
N ILE A 278 2.01 29.33 -2.75
CA ILE A 278 1.98 28.05 -2.03
C ILE A 278 3.08 27.14 -2.57
N SER A 279 3.57 26.24 -1.72
CA SER A 279 4.49 25.19 -2.14
C SER A 279 3.77 23.84 -2.08
N ILE A 280 3.76 23.12 -3.20
CA ILE A 280 3.20 21.78 -3.28
C ILE A 280 4.35 20.80 -3.09
N ARG A 281 4.23 19.93 -2.09
CA ARG A 281 5.14 18.83 -1.85
C ARG A 281 4.42 17.52 -2.14
N SER A 282 4.92 16.76 -3.10
CA SER A 282 4.42 15.42 -3.42
C SER A 282 5.51 14.39 -3.18
N MET A 283 5.22 13.33 -2.44
CA MET A 283 6.20 12.31 -2.05
C MET A 283 5.65 10.90 -2.29
N MET A 284 6.55 9.94 -2.54
CA MET A 284 6.22 8.54 -2.68
C MET A 284 7.34 7.65 -2.13
N THR A 285 6.96 6.60 -1.43
CA THR A 285 7.86 5.56 -0.88
C THR A 285 7.41 4.17 -1.32
N PRO A 286 8.35 3.22 -1.49
CA PRO A 286 8.05 1.91 -2.05
C PRO A 286 7.19 1.02 -1.14
N LEU A 287 7.16 1.30 0.16
CA LEU A 287 6.34 0.60 1.14
C LEU A 287 5.54 1.61 1.98
N ALA A 288 4.28 1.30 2.23
CA ALA A 288 3.46 2.01 3.20
C ALA A 288 3.98 1.75 4.64
N PRO A 289 3.98 2.75 5.54
CA PRO A 289 4.39 2.54 6.92
C PRO A 289 3.45 1.57 7.65
N PHE A 290 3.99 0.82 8.62
CA PHE A 290 3.20 -0.04 9.49
C PHE A 290 2.38 0.83 10.45
N GLY A 291 1.06 0.66 10.41
CA GLY A 291 0.14 1.39 11.27
C GLY A 291 0.09 0.81 12.68
N ASN A 292 -0.35 1.62 13.64
CA ASN A 292 -0.53 1.23 15.03
C ASN A 292 -1.75 0.33 15.24
N SER A 293 -2.77 0.45 14.39
CA SER A 293 -3.97 -0.36 14.40
C SER A 293 -3.62 -1.84 14.23
N LYS A 294 -4.02 -2.65 15.21
CA LYS A 294 -3.93 -4.12 15.14
C LYS A 294 -4.90 -4.56 14.04
N PHE A 295 -4.35 -5.08 12.94
CA PHE A 295 -5.01 -5.83 11.86
C PHE A 295 -5.59 -5.03 10.67
N GLN A 296 -5.42 -5.63 9.47
CA GLN A 296 -6.30 -5.59 8.29
C GLN A 296 -6.28 -4.44 7.27
N SER A 297 -5.39 -3.44 7.35
CA SER A 297 -5.29 -2.50 6.21
C SER A 297 -4.67 -3.13 4.95
N ASN A 298 -4.03 -4.32 5.03
CA ASN A 298 -3.42 -5.02 3.89
C ASN A 298 -2.60 -4.09 2.97
N THR A 299 -1.92 -3.11 3.57
CA THR A 299 -1.10 -2.11 2.87
C THR A 299 0.31 -2.60 2.57
N ASN A 300 0.62 -3.85 2.95
CA ASN A 300 1.93 -4.46 2.82
C ASN A 300 2.41 -4.58 1.37
N LEU A 301 1.50 -4.61 0.40
CA LEU A 301 1.79 -4.66 -1.03
C LEU A 301 1.54 -3.32 -1.73
N SER A 302 1.39 -2.23 -0.97
CA SER A 302 1.17 -0.90 -1.52
C SER A 302 2.39 0.00 -1.37
N THR A 303 2.59 0.84 -2.38
CA THR A 303 3.39 2.05 -2.22
C THR A 303 2.62 3.06 -1.36
N SER A 304 3.35 3.96 -0.71
CA SER A 304 2.74 5.08 0.02
C SER A 304 2.96 6.37 -0.78
N ILE A 305 1.90 7.12 -1.01
CA ILE A 305 1.94 8.42 -1.69
C ILE A 305 1.45 9.50 -0.74
N SER A 306 2.03 10.70 -0.78
CA SER A 306 1.56 11.83 0.00
C SER A 306 1.62 13.13 -0.78
N LEU A 307 0.71 14.03 -0.43
CA LEU A 307 0.62 15.37 -1.00
C LEU A 307 0.34 16.36 0.13
N SER A 308 1.26 17.30 0.32
CA SER A 308 1.11 18.41 1.26
C SER A 308 1.10 19.73 0.50
N ILE A 309 0.24 20.64 0.89
CA ILE A 309 0.27 22.03 0.42
C ILE A 309 0.76 22.89 1.56
N LEU A 310 1.80 23.68 1.31
CA LEU A 310 2.49 24.47 2.31
C LEU A 310 2.27 25.95 2.05
N ASP A 311 2.07 26.72 3.13
CA ASP A 311 2.05 28.16 3.07
C ASP A 311 3.48 28.74 2.88
N LYS A 312 3.56 30.07 2.74
CA LYS A 312 4.83 30.80 2.61
C LYS A 312 5.78 30.66 3.83
N TYR A 313 5.27 30.19 4.97
CA TYR A 313 6.03 29.95 6.19
C TYR A 313 6.45 28.47 6.32
N GLY A 314 6.02 27.60 5.40
CA GLY A 314 6.28 26.17 5.42
C GLY A 314 5.29 25.36 6.26
N ASN A 315 4.19 25.96 6.72
CA ASN A 315 3.15 25.23 7.45
C ASN A 315 2.18 24.56 6.48
N GLU A 316 1.72 23.37 6.83
CA GLU A 316 0.75 22.62 6.03
C GLU A 316 -0.64 23.27 6.10
N ILE A 317 -1.27 23.40 4.94
CA ILE A 317 -2.63 23.91 4.77
C ILE A 317 -3.57 22.72 4.66
N SER A 318 -4.42 22.54 5.66
CA SER A 318 -5.46 21.51 5.63
C SER A 318 -6.43 21.75 4.50
N ILE A 319 -6.76 20.69 3.78
CA ILE A 319 -7.61 20.71 2.60
C ILE A 319 -8.72 19.71 2.82
N GLU A 320 -9.95 20.20 2.68
CA GLU A 320 -11.15 19.39 2.72
C GLU A 320 -11.99 19.68 1.47
N THR A 321 -12.39 18.61 0.79
CA THR A 321 -13.21 18.57 -0.40
C THR A 321 -14.43 17.70 -0.10
N ASN A 322 -15.45 17.76 -0.97
CA ASN A 322 -16.64 16.93 -0.82
C ASN A 322 -16.53 15.70 -1.72
N ILE A 323 -17.23 14.63 -1.36
CA ILE A 323 -17.32 13.38 -2.12
C ILE A 323 -17.83 13.56 -3.55
N ASN A 324 -18.62 14.61 -3.80
CA ASN A 324 -19.11 14.96 -5.14
C ASN A 324 -18.02 15.59 -6.03
N GLN A 325 -16.94 16.09 -5.43
CA GLN A 325 -15.79 16.69 -6.10
C GLN A 325 -14.51 16.24 -5.40
N PRO A 326 -14.21 14.94 -5.43
CA PRO A 326 -13.11 14.38 -4.67
C PRO A 326 -11.78 14.69 -5.35
N ILE A 327 -10.70 14.58 -4.58
CA ILE A 327 -9.34 14.50 -5.09
C ILE A 327 -9.14 13.06 -5.56
N GLN A 328 -8.88 12.86 -6.84
CA GLN A 328 -8.66 11.52 -7.39
C GLN A 328 -7.17 11.19 -7.28
N LEU A 329 -6.86 10.01 -6.73
CA LEU A 329 -5.51 9.48 -6.58
C LEU A 329 -5.42 8.11 -7.24
N ILE A 330 -4.28 7.81 -7.85
CA ILE A 330 -3.91 6.44 -8.23
C ILE A 330 -2.72 6.02 -7.37
N ILE A 331 -2.87 4.90 -6.67
CA ILE A 331 -1.86 4.33 -5.78
C ILE A 331 -1.35 3.01 -6.39
N PRO A 332 -0.10 2.97 -6.86
CA PRO A 332 0.50 1.76 -7.39
C PRO A 332 0.77 0.73 -6.31
N ARG A 333 0.62 -0.54 -6.68
CA ARG A 333 1.02 -1.69 -5.86
C ARG A 333 2.44 -2.11 -6.18
N ASP A 334 2.97 -2.97 -5.33
CA ASP A 334 4.25 -3.61 -5.58
C ASP A 334 4.16 -4.45 -6.88
N PRO A 335 5.06 -4.25 -7.86
CA PRO A 335 5.03 -4.97 -9.14
C PRO A 335 5.25 -6.48 -9.00
N ASN A 336 5.74 -6.95 -7.86
CA ASN A 336 5.91 -8.37 -7.55
C ASN A 336 4.67 -8.98 -6.87
N VAL A 337 3.55 -8.25 -6.79
CA VAL A 337 2.28 -8.79 -6.30
C VAL A 337 1.90 -10.06 -7.07
N ILE A 338 1.55 -11.11 -6.32
CA ILE A 338 1.06 -12.35 -6.89
C ILE A 338 -0.44 -12.19 -7.13
N ILE A 339 -0.84 -12.18 -8.41
CA ILE A 339 -2.24 -12.14 -8.79
C ILE A 339 -2.77 -13.58 -8.76
N PRO A 340 -3.83 -13.88 -7.99
CA PRO A 340 -4.45 -15.20 -7.99
C PRO A 340 -4.90 -15.60 -9.40
N SER A 341 -4.72 -16.86 -9.80
CA SER A 341 -5.32 -17.35 -11.06
C SER A 341 -6.84 -17.40 -10.95
N MET A 342 -7.55 -17.23 -12.07
CA MET A 342 -8.99 -17.47 -12.08
C MET A 342 -9.28 -18.95 -11.79
N ILE A 343 -10.39 -19.23 -11.10
CA ILE A 343 -10.81 -20.58 -10.73
C ILE A 343 -12.01 -20.98 -11.58
N VAL A 344 -11.88 -22.08 -12.33
CA VAL A 344 -12.97 -22.66 -13.13
C VAL A 344 -14.11 -23.11 -12.21
N GLN A 345 -15.30 -22.61 -12.47
CA GLN A 345 -16.55 -23.00 -11.80
C GLN A 345 -17.21 -24.14 -12.59
N ASN A 346 -17.23 -25.34 -12.01
CA ASN A 346 -17.75 -26.56 -12.64
C ASN A 346 -19.28 -26.67 -12.55
N VAL A 347 -19.98 -25.69 -13.10
CA VAL A 347 -21.44 -25.56 -13.02
C VAL A 347 -22.20 -26.50 -13.96
N THR A 348 -21.57 -27.01 -15.03
CA THR A 348 -22.19 -27.94 -15.99
C THR A 348 -22.15 -29.40 -15.54
N SER A 349 -21.20 -29.78 -14.67
CA SER A 349 -20.99 -31.17 -14.23
C SER A 349 -21.90 -31.61 -13.08
N ILE A 350 -22.75 -30.71 -12.57
CA ILE A 350 -23.65 -30.98 -11.44
C ILE A 350 -24.92 -31.69 -11.92
N ASN A 351 -24.75 -32.87 -12.54
CA ASN A 351 -25.82 -33.72 -13.05
C ASN A 351 -26.28 -34.81 -12.05
N SER A 352 -25.75 -34.85 -10.81
CA SER A 352 -26.06 -35.91 -9.84
C SER A 352 -27.19 -35.58 -8.84
N THR A 353 -27.66 -34.33 -8.79
CA THR A 353 -28.90 -33.96 -8.08
C THR A 353 -29.63 -32.89 -8.87
N LEU A 354 -30.93 -33.10 -9.18
CA LEU A 354 -31.79 -32.08 -9.80
C LEU A 354 -31.67 -30.74 -9.05
N HIS A 355 -30.92 -29.79 -9.60
CA HIS A 355 -30.90 -28.43 -9.07
C HIS A 355 -32.01 -27.63 -9.74
N ASN A 356 -33.20 -27.64 -9.13
CA ASN A 356 -34.18 -26.55 -9.26
C ASN A 356 -33.64 -25.27 -8.56
N GLN A 357 -32.42 -24.82 -8.86
CA GLN A 357 -31.83 -23.62 -8.28
C GLN A 357 -31.74 -22.53 -9.34
N LEU A 358 -32.25 -21.35 -9.00
CA LEU A 358 -32.29 -20.19 -9.90
C LEU A 358 -30.90 -19.56 -10.12
N PHE A 359 -29.98 -19.73 -9.16
CA PHE A 359 -28.65 -19.12 -9.18
C PHE A 359 -27.60 -20.09 -8.65
N TYR A 360 -26.38 -19.99 -9.20
CA TYR A 360 -25.19 -20.55 -8.59
C TYR A 360 -24.64 -19.56 -7.55
N LEU A 361 -24.91 -19.84 -6.28
CA LEU A 361 -24.61 -18.94 -5.16
C LEU A 361 -23.19 -19.16 -4.63
N ASN A 362 -22.55 -18.06 -4.29
CA ASN A 362 -21.20 -17.99 -3.73
C ASN A 362 -21.21 -17.10 -2.49
N TYR A 363 -20.35 -17.43 -1.53
CA TYR A 363 -20.21 -16.71 -0.26
C TYR A 363 -18.81 -16.11 -0.15
N ILE A 364 -18.74 -14.83 0.24
CA ILE A 364 -17.50 -14.12 0.53
C ILE A 364 -17.58 -13.55 1.94
N ASN A 365 -16.54 -13.79 2.74
CA ASN A 365 -16.35 -13.10 4.01
C ASN A 365 -15.68 -11.74 3.75
N ILE A 366 -16.35 -10.65 4.15
CA ILE A 366 -15.85 -9.28 4.02
C ILE A 366 -15.65 -8.60 5.38
N THR A 367 -15.64 -9.39 6.46
CA THR A 367 -15.41 -8.89 7.82
C THR A 367 -14.04 -8.24 7.91
N ASN A 368 -14.01 -6.92 8.06
CA ASN A 368 -12.80 -6.14 8.17
C ASN A 368 -13.04 -4.91 9.06
N ASP A 369 -12.05 -4.53 9.86
CA ASP A 369 -12.04 -3.32 10.68
C ASP A 369 -12.05 -2.04 9.82
N LEU A 370 -11.52 -2.10 8.59
CA LEU A 370 -11.52 -1.02 7.62
C LEU A 370 -12.39 -1.37 6.40
N THR A 371 -12.96 -0.35 5.75
CA THR A 371 -13.82 -0.57 4.58
C THR A 371 -13.01 -1.07 3.39
N ILE A 372 -13.53 -2.10 2.72
CA ILE A 372 -12.95 -2.69 1.52
C ILE A 372 -13.95 -2.68 0.37
N ALA A 373 -13.48 -2.54 -0.85
CA ALA A 373 -14.27 -2.81 -2.05
C ALA A 373 -14.03 -4.25 -2.52
N VAL A 374 -15.02 -4.83 -3.18
CA VAL A 374 -14.96 -6.19 -3.74
C VAL A 374 -15.03 -6.11 -5.26
N HIS A 375 -14.07 -6.75 -5.91
CA HIS A 375 -13.96 -6.83 -7.36
C HIS A 375 -14.30 -8.23 -7.83
N PHE A 376 -15.07 -8.31 -8.91
CA PHE A 376 -15.45 -9.54 -9.59
C PHE A 376 -14.90 -9.52 -11.00
N GLU A 377 -14.21 -10.59 -11.37
CA GLU A 377 -13.80 -10.88 -12.73
C GLU A 377 -14.36 -12.22 -13.16
N ILE A 378 -15.10 -12.24 -14.27
CA ILE A 378 -15.75 -13.43 -14.80
C ILE A 378 -15.31 -13.61 -16.25
N HIS A 379 -14.64 -14.72 -16.54
CA HIS A 379 -14.27 -15.11 -17.89
C HIS A 379 -15.20 -16.23 -18.36
N PRO A 380 -16.14 -15.97 -19.28
CA PRO A 380 -17.01 -17.01 -19.81
C PRO A 380 -16.24 -17.91 -20.79
N LEU A 381 -16.34 -19.23 -20.64
CA LEU A 381 -15.74 -20.16 -21.61
C LEU A 381 -16.48 -20.15 -22.95
N ASN A 382 -17.71 -19.60 -22.98
CA ASN A 382 -18.44 -19.28 -24.20
C ASN A 382 -18.83 -17.80 -24.20
N ILE A 383 -18.15 -17.01 -25.04
CA ILE A 383 -18.30 -15.56 -25.15
C ILE A 383 -19.68 -15.10 -25.68
N SER A 384 -20.49 -15.99 -26.25
CA SER A 384 -21.83 -15.64 -26.72
C SER A 384 -22.89 -15.63 -25.60
N LEU A 385 -22.53 -16.09 -24.40
CA LEU A 385 -23.43 -16.19 -23.27
C LEU A 385 -23.50 -14.87 -22.50
N ALA A 386 -24.66 -14.62 -21.91
CA ALA A 386 -24.88 -13.54 -20.98
C ALA A 386 -25.24 -14.08 -19.60
N TYR A 387 -24.96 -13.29 -18.57
CA TYR A 387 -25.23 -13.68 -17.18
C TYR A 387 -25.98 -12.59 -16.44
N LEU A 388 -26.91 -12.99 -15.59
CA LEU A 388 -27.47 -12.16 -14.53
C LEU A 388 -26.67 -12.37 -13.26
N PHE A 389 -26.10 -11.29 -12.74
CA PHE A 389 -25.44 -11.24 -11.44
C PHE A 389 -26.35 -10.54 -10.44
N ILE A 390 -26.54 -11.16 -9.28
CA ILE A 390 -27.27 -10.57 -8.15
C ILE A 390 -26.45 -10.72 -6.88
N TYR A 391 -26.63 -9.82 -5.93
CA TYR A 391 -26.00 -9.97 -4.62
C TYR A 391 -26.84 -9.41 -3.48
N LYS A 392 -26.53 -9.90 -2.29
CA LYS A 392 -27.08 -9.42 -1.01
C LYS A 392 -26.04 -9.55 0.10
N PHE A 393 -26.01 -8.58 1.00
CA PHE A 393 -25.17 -8.61 2.18
C PHE A 393 -25.84 -9.38 3.32
N ASP A 394 -25.04 -10.14 4.06
CA ASP A 394 -25.40 -10.89 5.29
C ASP A 394 -26.53 -11.92 5.17
N GLN A 395 -27.17 -12.02 4.00
CA GLN A 395 -28.30 -12.87 3.71
C GLN A 395 -28.25 -13.37 2.27
N THR A 396 -28.89 -14.50 2.02
CA THR A 396 -28.98 -15.07 0.67
C THR A 396 -29.89 -14.21 -0.22
N PRO A 397 -29.45 -13.82 -1.44
CA PRO A 397 -30.30 -13.09 -2.37
C PRO A 397 -31.44 -14.00 -2.87
N LEU A 398 -32.66 -13.46 -2.91
CA LEU A 398 -33.84 -14.16 -3.44
C LEU A 398 -34.44 -13.34 -4.58
N LEU A 399 -34.62 -13.99 -5.73
CA LEU A 399 -35.32 -13.40 -6.86
C LEU A 399 -36.83 -13.57 -6.61
N ASN A 400 -37.55 -12.46 -6.50
CA ASN A 400 -39.01 -12.47 -6.51
C ASN A 400 -39.53 -11.26 -7.29
N SER A 401 -40.86 -11.10 -7.36
CA SER A 401 -41.50 -9.98 -8.06
C SER A 401 -41.13 -8.59 -7.54
N SER A 402 -40.45 -8.49 -6.39
CA SER A 402 -39.92 -7.26 -5.81
C SER A 402 -38.40 -7.28 -5.73
N THR A 403 -37.73 -6.16 -5.97
CA THR A 403 -36.26 -6.06 -5.81
C THR A 403 -35.80 -5.97 -4.35
N ASN A 404 -36.70 -6.11 -3.37
CA ASN A 404 -36.40 -5.88 -1.95
C ASN A 404 -35.49 -6.95 -1.31
N PHE A 405 -35.36 -8.11 -1.96
CA PHE A 405 -34.56 -9.24 -1.47
C PHE A 405 -33.20 -9.36 -2.16
N ILE A 406 -32.78 -8.29 -2.85
CA ILE A 406 -31.45 -8.12 -3.41
C ILE A 406 -30.96 -6.71 -3.07
N ASP A 407 -29.66 -6.55 -2.88
CA ASP A 407 -29.09 -5.22 -2.62
C ASP A 407 -28.55 -4.58 -3.92
N GLY A 408 -28.24 -5.41 -4.92
CA GLY A 408 -27.92 -4.95 -6.27
C GLY A 408 -27.86 -6.09 -7.28
N TRP A 409 -27.81 -5.72 -8.56
CA TRP A 409 -27.72 -6.62 -9.69
C TRP A 409 -27.08 -5.95 -10.91
N ILE A 410 -26.55 -6.75 -11.83
CA ILE A 410 -26.06 -6.31 -13.13
C ILE A 410 -26.22 -7.41 -14.18
N LEU A 411 -26.37 -7.03 -15.44
CA LEU A 411 -26.34 -7.95 -16.58
C LEU A 411 -24.97 -7.91 -17.24
N PHE A 412 -24.35 -9.07 -17.36
CA PHE A 412 -23.14 -9.28 -18.14
C PHE A 412 -23.53 -9.75 -19.54
N CYS A 413 -23.74 -8.78 -20.43
CA CYS A 413 -24.05 -9.03 -21.83
C CYS A 413 -22.78 -9.15 -22.67
N PRO A 414 -22.76 -9.93 -23.77
CA PRO A 414 -21.58 -10.07 -24.64
C PRO A 414 -20.95 -8.76 -25.12
N SER A 415 -21.75 -7.69 -25.26
CA SER A 415 -21.30 -6.33 -25.58
C SER A 415 -20.42 -5.68 -24.50
N ASN A 416 -20.53 -6.13 -23.26
CA ASN A 416 -19.83 -5.59 -22.09
C ASN A 416 -18.49 -6.31 -21.84
N LEU A 417 -18.13 -7.29 -22.66
CA LEU A 417 -16.84 -7.95 -22.57
C LEU A 417 -15.73 -6.94 -22.82
N THR A 418 -14.75 -6.93 -21.92
CA THR A 418 -13.49 -6.22 -22.13
C THR A 418 -12.70 -6.83 -23.29
N ASN A 419 -11.64 -6.15 -23.73
CA ASN A 419 -10.74 -6.67 -24.76
C ASN A 419 -10.10 -8.02 -24.38
N GLU A 420 -10.04 -8.34 -23.08
CA GLU A 420 -9.53 -9.60 -22.55
C GLU A 420 -10.61 -10.68 -22.42
N SER A 421 -11.81 -10.43 -22.94
CA SER A 421 -12.98 -11.33 -22.82
C SER A 421 -13.41 -11.57 -21.37
N ILE A 422 -13.22 -10.59 -20.49
CA ILE A 422 -13.60 -10.67 -19.07
C ILE A 422 -14.71 -9.66 -18.78
N TYR A 423 -15.69 -10.07 -17.98
CA TYR A 423 -16.64 -9.18 -17.34
C TYR A 423 -16.10 -8.70 -15.99
N THR A 424 -16.21 -7.40 -15.71
CA THR A 424 -15.79 -6.81 -14.44
C THR A 424 -16.96 -6.14 -13.73
N TYR A 425 -16.98 -6.24 -12.40
CA TYR A 425 -17.93 -5.52 -11.56
C TYR A 425 -17.31 -5.15 -10.22
N LEU A 426 -17.58 -3.93 -9.78
CA LEU A 426 -17.08 -3.37 -8.53
C LEU A 426 -18.23 -3.10 -7.57
N ILE A 427 -18.13 -3.64 -6.37
CA ILE A 427 -18.91 -3.19 -5.22
C ILE A 427 -17.99 -2.32 -4.37
N ASN A 428 -18.27 -1.02 -4.31
CA ASN A 428 -17.36 -0.08 -3.67
C ASN A 428 -17.40 -0.22 -2.14
N ASN A 429 -16.42 0.42 -1.47
CA ASN A 429 -16.24 0.33 -0.04
C ASN A 429 -17.31 1.08 0.80
N GLN A 430 -18.16 1.91 0.17
CA GLN A 430 -19.33 2.49 0.85
C GLN A 430 -20.46 1.47 0.94
N GLN A 431 -20.65 0.65 -0.10
CA GLN A 431 -21.69 -0.37 -0.13
C GLN A 431 -21.41 -1.53 0.82
N THR A 432 -20.14 -1.89 1.01
CA THR A 432 -19.72 -2.97 1.92
C THR A 432 -19.63 -2.53 3.39
N PHE A 433 -19.71 -1.23 3.67
CA PHE A 433 -19.51 -0.72 5.03
C PHE A 433 -20.54 -1.27 6.02
N GLY A 434 -20.05 -1.82 7.13
CA GLY A 434 -20.88 -2.37 8.20
C GLY A 434 -21.40 -3.79 7.95
N HIS A 435 -21.06 -4.41 6.82
CA HIS A 435 -21.44 -5.77 6.47
C HIS A 435 -20.33 -6.77 6.78
N GLN A 436 -20.69 -8.01 7.10
CA GLN A 436 -19.74 -9.06 7.45
C GLN A 436 -19.56 -10.06 6.31
N SER A 437 -20.58 -10.24 5.49
CA SER A 437 -20.56 -11.18 4.38
C SER A 437 -21.31 -10.66 3.16
N LEU A 438 -20.90 -11.18 2.00
CA LEU A 438 -21.51 -10.93 0.72
C LEU A 438 -21.86 -12.27 0.08
N ILE A 439 -23.13 -12.46 -0.23
CA ILE A 439 -23.62 -13.62 -0.98
C ILE A 439 -24.05 -13.12 -2.36
N PHE A 440 -23.47 -13.70 -3.40
CA PHE A 440 -23.81 -13.35 -4.77
C PHE A 440 -24.17 -14.60 -5.57
N GLY A 441 -25.01 -14.40 -6.59
CA GLY A 441 -25.49 -15.45 -7.47
C GLY A 441 -25.27 -15.08 -8.92
N LEU A 442 -24.85 -16.06 -9.71
CA LEU A 442 -24.85 -15.97 -11.17
C LEU A 442 -25.92 -16.89 -11.75
N ARG A 443 -26.58 -16.42 -12.81
CA ARG A 443 -27.51 -17.20 -13.65
C ARG A 443 -27.18 -16.93 -15.11
N GLU A 444 -27.09 -17.97 -15.93
CA GLU A 444 -26.97 -17.82 -17.38
C GLU A 444 -28.34 -17.43 -17.98
N LEU A 445 -28.34 -16.47 -18.92
CA LEU A 445 -29.55 -16.02 -19.60
C LEU A 445 -29.85 -16.89 -20.82
N ASN A 446 -31.13 -17.12 -21.08
CA ASN A 446 -31.55 -17.81 -22.30
C ASN A 446 -31.49 -16.89 -23.54
N SER A 447 -31.61 -17.46 -24.74
CA SER A 447 -31.51 -16.70 -26.00
C SER A 447 -32.55 -15.58 -26.13
N THR A 448 -33.77 -15.80 -25.64
CA THR A 448 -34.83 -14.78 -25.64
C THR A 448 -34.50 -13.64 -24.68
N GLU A 449 -34.04 -13.96 -23.47
CA GLU A 449 -33.58 -12.98 -22.47
C GLU A 449 -32.39 -12.17 -22.98
N ILE A 450 -31.45 -12.79 -23.69
CA ILE A 450 -30.33 -12.08 -24.31
C ILE A 450 -30.84 -11.07 -25.35
N ILE A 451 -31.79 -11.46 -26.20
CA ILE A 451 -32.37 -10.55 -27.19
C ILE A 451 -33.09 -9.40 -26.49
N ASP A 452 -33.91 -9.69 -25.49
CA ASP A 452 -34.75 -8.70 -24.82
C ASP A 452 -33.94 -7.73 -23.96
N PHE A 453 -32.98 -8.21 -23.18
CA PHE A 453 -32.26 -7.41 -22.17
C PHE A 453 -30.86 -6.94 -22.61
N CYS A 454 -30.19 -7.64 -23.52
CA CYS A 454 -28.87 -7.23 -24.00
C CYS A 454 -28.90 -6.47 -25.33
N SER A 455 -29.91 -6.70 -26.18
CA SER A 455 -29.98 -6.03 -27.50
C SER A 455 -30.86 -4.77 -27.50
N ASN A 456 -31.83 -4.67 -26.59
CA ASN A 456 -32.66 -3.48 -26.40
C ASN A 456 -32.21 -2.74 -25.12
N SER A 457 -31.50 -1.62 -25.29
CA SER A 457 -31.05 -0.76 -24.17
C SER A 457 -32.17 -0.10 -23.36
N SER A 458 -33.43 -0.31 -23.75
CA SER A 458 -34.64 0.24 -23.12
C SER A 458 -35.12 -0.54 -21.89
N TYR A 459 -34.68 -1.80 -21.70
CA TYR A 459 -35.11 -2.63 -20.59
C TYR A 459 -34.18 -2.49 -19.39
N THR A 460 -34.57 -1.66 -18.43
CA THR A 460 -33.86 -1.49 -17.14
C THR A 460 -34.38 -2.42 -16.04
N ASN A 461 -35.28 -3.34 -16.37
CA ASN A 461 -35.93 -4.21 -15.39
C ASN A 461 -35.11 -5.50 -15.19
N LEU A 462 -35.10 -5.99 -13.96
CA LEU A 462 -34.50 -7.27 -13.62
C LEU A 462 -35.24 -8.40 -14.37
N PRO A 463 -34.54 -9.37 -15.01
CA PRO A 463 -35.17 -10.53 -15.60
C PRO A 463 -35.64 -11.48 -14.49
N ILE A 464 -36.87 -11.24 -14.01
CA ILE A 464 -37.53 -12.02 -12.97
C ILE A 464 -38.16 -13.24 -13.64
N THR A 465 -37.52 -14.40 -13.48
CA THR A 465 -38.05 -15.69 -13.89
C THR A 465 -37.97 -16.66 -12.70
N ASP A 466 -39.06 -17.37 -12.43
CA ASP A 466 -39.13 -18.37 -11.34
C ASP A 466 -38.72 -19.77 -11.85
N GLU A 467 -38.16 -19.86 -13.06
CA GLU A 467 -37.77 -21.12 -13.70
C GLU A 467 -36.28 -21.41 -13.42
N GLY A 468 -36.01 -22.59 -12.85
CA GLY A 468 -34.65 -23.08 -12.67
C GLY A 468 -33.91 -23.16 -14.01
N PHE A 469 -32.67 -22.69 -14.04
CA PHE A 469 -31.87 -22.64 -15.27
C PHE A 469 -30.59 -23.46 -15.12
N ASN A 470 -30.33 -24.33 -16.10
CA ASN A 470 -29.10 -25.12 -16.15
C ASN A 470 -28.05 -24.37 -16.98
N PHE A 471 -26.87 -24.18 -16.40
CA PHE A 471 -25.73 -23.62 -17.12
C PHE A 471 -25.34 -24.51 -18.30
N THR A 472 -25.16 -23.91 -19.48
CA THR A 472 -24.72 -24.63 -20.69
C THR A 472 -23.20 -24.64 -20.82
N SER A 473 -22.51 -23.71 -20.15
CA SER A 473 -21.06 -23.60 -20.12
C SER A 473 -20.53 -23.28 -18.72
N ASN A 474 -19.33 -23.77 -18.43
CA ASN A 474 -18.56 -23.31 -17.27
C ASN A 474 -18.00 -21.90 -17.53
N TYR A 475 -17.53 -21.26 -16.46
CA TYR A 475 -16.84 -19.96 -16.49
C TYR A 475 -15.71 -19.97 -15.46
N GLU A 476 -14.75 -19.06 -15.62
CA GLU A 476 -13.71 -18.83 -14.62
C GLU A 476 -14.05 -17.59 -13.80
N LEU A 477 -13.79 -17.66 -12.50
CA LEU A 477 -14.10 -16.60 -11.55
C LEU A 477 -12.84 -16.22 -10.77
N ARG A 478 -12.61 -14.92 -10.65
CA ARG A 478 -11.66 -14.35 -9.70
C ARG A 478 -12.37 -13.26 -8.90
N ILE A 479 -12.09 -13.28 -7.60
CA ILE A 479 -12.56 -12.27 -6.66
C ILE A 479 -11.34 -11.75 -5.93
N TYR A 480 -11.22 -10.43 -5.79
CA TYR A 480 -10.21 -9.81 -4.96
C TYR A 480 -10.77 -8.57 -4.27
N THR A 481 -10.11 -8.15 -3.21
CA THR A 481 -10.49 -6.97 -2.43
C THR A 481 -9.52 -5.83 -2.70
N SER A 482 -9.98 -4.60 -2.49
CA SER A 482 -9.09 -3.46 -2.47
C SER A 482 -9.55 -2.44 -1.44
N GLY A 483 -8.63 -1.68 -0.87
CA GLY A 483 -8.96 -0.60 0.06
C GLY A 483 -8.27 0.71 -0.31
N CYS A 484 -8.84 1.81 0.15
CA CYS A 484 -8.20 3.12 0.13
C CYS A 484 -8.04 3.57 1.57
N TYR A 485 -6.80 3.82 1.98
CA TYR A 485 -6.49 4.18 3.35
C TYR A 485 -5.63 5.42 3.44
N TYR A 486 -5.83 6.18 4.50
CA TYR A 486 -4.98 7.28 4.88
C TYR A 486 -4.40 7.06 6.28
N LEU A 487 -3.24 7.66 6.53
CA LEU A 487 -2.57 7.57 7.81
C LEU A 487 -2.94 8.79 8.67
N ASP A 488 -3.56 8.55 9.82
CA ASP A 488 -3.93 9.62 10.76
C ASP A 488 -2.72 10.14 11.56
N SER A 489 -2.94 11.21 12.33
CA SER A 489 -1.91 11.82 13.18
C SER A 489 -1.39 10.88 14.29
N ASN A 490 -2.13 9.82 14.60
CA ASN A 490 -1.78 8.81 15.60
C ASN A 490 -1.10 7.58 14.96
N ASN A 491 -0.71 7.68 13.68
CA ASN A 491 -0.11 6.61 12.89
C ASN A 491 -1.04 5.39 12.75
N ASN A 492 -2.36 5.59 12.67
CA ASN A 492 -3.33 4.53 12.37
C ASN A 492 -3.83 4.66 10.94
N TRP A 493 -4.00 3.52 10.27
CA TRP A 493 -4.69 3.48 8.99
C TRP A 493 -6.20 3.66 9.21
N LYS A 494 -6.79 4.52 8.38
CA LYS A 494 -8.20 4.90 8.39
C LYS A 494 -8.76 4.89 6.98
N SER A 495 -10.07 4.78 6.84
CA SER A 495 -10.76 4.68 5.54
C SER A 495 -11.88 5.72 5.36
N ASP A 496 -12.15 6.53 6.38
CA ASP A 496 -13.18 7.55 6.30
C ASP A 496 -12.83 8.65 5.28
N GLY A 497 -13.85 9.14 4.59
CA GLY A 497 -13.67 10.15 3.55
C GLY A 497 -12.96 9.65 2.28
N LEU A 498 -12.80 8.33 2.11
CA LEU A 498 -12.18 7.68 0.94
C LEU A 498 -13.16 6.72 0.26
N ILE A 499 -13.19 6.73 -1.07
CA ILE A 499 -13.91 5.75 -1.89
C ILE A 499 -12.94 5.07 -2.85
N VAL A 500 -13.06 3.75 -3.00
CA VAL A 500 -12.39 2.99 -4.07
C VAL A 500 -13.12 3.25 -5.38
N GLY A 501 -12.39 3.77 -6.36
CA GLY A 501 -12.91 4.07 -7.70
C GLY A 501 -12.88 2.87 -8.66
N SER A 502 -13.63 2.98 -9.76
CA SER A 502 -13.83 1.95 -10.77
C SER A 502 -12.62 1.67 -11.66
N LEU A 503 -11.62 2.55 -11.67
CA LEU A 503 -10.37 2.34 -12.43
C LEU A 503 -9.38 1.43 -11.68
N THR A 504 -9.70 1.03 -10.45
CA THR A 504 -8.91 0.08 -9.66
C THR A 504 -8.78 -1.25 -10.40
N ASN A 505 -7.56 -1.75 -10.51
CA ASN A 505 -7.23 -3.03 -11.15
C ASN A 505 -6.26 -3.83 -10.27
N HIS A 506 -5.53 -4.81 -10.81
CA HIS A 506 -4.58 -5.64 -10.06
C HIS A 506 -3.27 -4.93 -9.66
N TYR A 507 -2.91 -3.86 -10.35
CA TYR A 507 -1.62 -3.20 -10.22
C TYR A 507 -1.71 -1.86 -9.49
N GLU A 508 -2.89 -1.26 -9.45
CA GLU A 508 -3.10 0.04 -8.81
C GLU A 508 -4.51 0.16 -8.25
N THR A 509 -4.64 0.98 -7.21
CA THR A 509 -5.92 1.33 -6.60
C THR A 509 -6.24 2.78 -6.90
N GLU A 510 -7.42 3.02 -7.47
CA GLU A 510 -7.99 4.36 -7.59
C GLU A 510 -8.70 4.72 -6.29
N CYS A 511 -8.34 5.88 -5.73
CA CYS A 511 -8.95 6.42 -4.53
C CYS A 511 -9.56 7.79 -4.83
N LEU A 512 -10.75 8.03 -4.31
CA LEU A 512 -11.44 9.31 -4.34
C LEU A 512 -11.43 9.85 -2.90
N ALA A 513 -10.59 10.84 -2.65
CA ALA A 513 -10.36 11.36 -1.31
C ALA A 513 -11.02 12.71 -1.10
N THR A 514 -11.46 12.93 0.14
CA THR A 514 -12.00 14.21 0.60
C THR A 514 -10.95 15.12 1.22
N HIS A 515 -9.73 14.63 1.46
CA HIS A 515 -8.70 15.35 2.19
C HIS A 515 -7.30 14.97 1.65
N LEU A 516 -6.25 15.64 2.13
CA LEU A 516 -4.85 15.38 1.73
C LEU A 516 -4.00 14.98 2.94
N THR A 517 -3.33 13.83 2.83
CA THR A 517 -2.39 13.29 3.83
C THR A 517 -1.39 12.34 3.14
N THR A 518 -1.07 11.22 3.80
CA THR A 518 -0.36 10.06 3.25
C THR A 518 -1.37 8.94 3.03
N PHE A 519 -1.38 8.38 1.83
CA PHE A 519 -2.30 7.34 1.38
C PHE A 519 -1.58 6.05 1.01
N ALA A 520 -2.30 4.94 1.16
CA ALA A 520 -1.91 3.62 0.68
C ALA A 520 -3.14 2.85 0.19
N GLY A 521 -2.95 1.95 -0.76
CA GLY A 521 -3.95 0.98 -1.19
C GLY A 521 -3.92 -0.27 -0.30
N GLY A 522 -5.08 -0.91 -0.14
CA GLY A 522 -5.18 -2.30 0.30
C GLY A 522 -5.33 -3.24 -0.89
N PHE A 523 -4.78 -4.44 -0.79
CA PHE A 523 -5.00 -5.53 -1.74
C PHE A 523 -5.12 -6.87 -1.03
#